data_AF-A0A9X3D238-F1
#
_entry.id   AF-A0A9X3D238-F1
#
_cell.length_a   1.000
_cell.length_b   1.000
_cell.length_c   1.000
_cell.angle_alpha   90.00
_cell.angle_beta   90.00
_cell.angle_gamma   90.00
#
_symmetry.space_group_name_H-M   'P 1'
#
loop_
_entity.id
_entity.type
_entity.pdbx_description
1 polymer ?
#
loop_
_entity_poly.entity_id
_entity_poly.type
_entity_poly.pdbx_seq_one_letter_code
_entity_poly.pdbx_strand_id
1 'polypeptide(L)'
;MPNDTTHARQISVAADEMIAMTDPITDAMLRRPSPCAEMDLAALLGHVDGLSQAFAAAARKDFGPLTSTPPDPAHSELAPDWPDALRRHVRDLADAWNTPGAGTV
;
A
#
# COMPACT_ATOMS: atom_id res chain seq x y z
N MET A 1 19.36 -9.81 17.90
CA MET A 1 18.44 -10.57 17.02
C MET A 1 18.58 -10.02 15.61
N PRO A 2 18.93 -10.82 14.58
CA PRO A 2 19.19 -10.32 13.22
C PRO A 2 17.95 -10.02 12.36
N ASN A 3 16.76 -9.89 12.97
CA ASN A 3 15.49 -9.91 12.25
C ASN A 3 15.14 -8.59 11.54
N ASP A 4 15.68 -7.44 11.94
CA ASP A 4 15.22 -6.15 11.39
C ASP A 4 15.57 -5.96 9.91
N THR A 5 16.74 -6.42 9.46
CA THR A 5 17.16 -6.29 8.05
C THR A 5 16.52 -7.31 7.12
N THR A 6 16.11 -8.48 7.64
CA THR A 6 15.49 -9.52 6.81
C THR A 6 14.07 -9.13 6.39
N HIS A 7 13.30 -8.51 7.28
CA HIS A 7 11.93 -8.06 6.97
C HIS A 7 11.91 -6.86 6.03
N ALA A 8 12.78 -5.87 6.22
CA ALA A 8 12.86 -4.69 5.34
C ALA A 8 13.08 -5.07 3.87
N ARG A 9 14.00 -6.01 3.61
CA ARG A 9 14.26 -6.51 2.24
C ARG A 9 13.04 -7.21 1.64
N GLN A 10 12.30 -7.98 2.44
CA GLN A 10 11.08 -8.66 1.97
C GLN A 10 9.99 -7.67 1.60
N ILE A 11 9.85 -6.58 2.36
CA ILE A 11 8.90 -5.51 2.07
C ILE A 11 9.26 -4.82 0.74
N SER A 12 10.54 -4.53 0.49
CA SER A 12 10.96 -3.96 -0.80
C SER A 12 10.65 -4.88 -1.98
N VAL A 13 10.91 -6.18 -1.87
CA VAL A 13 10.59 -7.16 -2.93
C VAL A 13 9.08 -7.22 -3.18
N ALA A 14 8.27 -7.29 -2.12
CA ALA A 14 6.82 -7.31 -2.25
C ALA A 14 6.27 -6.00 -2.86
N ALA A 15 6.86 -4.86 -2.52
CA ALA A 15 6.52 -3.57 -3.10
C ALA A 15 6.80 -3.51 -4.60
N ASP A 16 7.97 -4.00 -5.04
CA ASP A 16 8.33 -4.07 -6.46
C ASP A 16 7.37 -4.99 -7.24
N GLU A 17 7.02 -6.15 -6.68
CA GLU A 17 6.05 -7.08 -7.28
C GLU A 17 4.65 -6.45 -7.39
N MET A 18 4.19 -5.77 -6.34
CA MET A 18 2.91 -5.05 -6.35
C MET A 18 2.87 -4.00 -7.47
N ILE A 19 3.94 -3.21 -7.60
CA ILE A 19 4.05 -2.20 -8.65
C ILE A 19 4.01 -2.85 -10.03
N ALA A 20 4.79 -3.91 -10.26
CA ALA A 20 4.83 -4.62 -11.54
C ALA A 20 3.46 -5.21 -11.93
N MET A 21 2.67 -5.69 -10.96
CA MET A 21 1.31 -6.22 -11.22
C MET A 21 0.34 -5.16 -11.74
N THR A 22 0.63 -3.87 -11.54
CA THR A 22 -0.25 -2.77 -11.96
C THR A 22 -0.02 -2.29 -13.38
N ASP A 23 1.16 -2.55 -13.95
CA ASP A 23 1.55 -2.15 -15.31
C ASP A 23 0.55 -2.57 -16.43
N PRO A 24 -0.04 -3.79 -16.42
CA PRO A 24 -0.98 -4.18 -17.47
C PRO A 24 -2.43 -3.71 -17.24
N ILE A 25 -2.73 -3.03 -16.12
CA ILE A 25 -4.09 -2.62 -15.78
C ILE A 25 -4.50 -1.41 -16.62
N THR A 26 -5.65 -1.51 -17.28
CA THR A 26 -6.26 -0.42 -18.05
C THR A 26 -7.50 0.11 -17.35
N ASP A 27 -7.92 1.33 -17.66
CA ASP A 27 -9.14 1.93 -17.10
C ASP A 27 -10.40 1.07 -17.33
N ALA A 28 -10.46 0.34 -18.45
CA ALA A 28 -11.55 -0.58 -18.76
C ALA A 28 -11.62 -1.78 -17.80
N MET A 29 -10.50 -2.12 -17.13
CA MET A 29 -10.42 -3.20 -16.16
C MET A 29 -10.86 -2.76 -14.75
N LEU A 30 -10.84 -1.46 -14.45
CA LEU A 30 -11.11 -0.93 -13.11
C LEU A 30 -12.51 -1.30 -12.58
N ARG A 31 -13.50 -1.38 -13.48
CA ARG A 31 -14.88 -1.79 -13.12
C ARG A 31 -15.11 -3.30 -13.10
N ARG A 32 -14.08 -4.13 -13.29
CA ARG A 32 -14.23 -5.59 -13.23
C ARG A 32 -14.44 -6.03 -11.78
N PRO A 33 -15.34 -6.98 -11.52
CA PRO A 33 -15.51 -7.52 -10.17
C PRO A 33 -14.21 -8.19 -9.71
N SER A 34 -13.87 -8.02 -8.44
CA SER A 34 -12.80 -8.79 -7.81
C SER A 34 -13.37 -10.05 -7.15
N PRO A 35 -12.54 -11.05 -6.80
CA PRO A 35 -12.95 -12.17 -5.95
C PRO A 35 -13.45 -11.74 -4.56
N CYS A 36 -13.11 -10.52 -4.11
CA CYS A 36 -13.72 -9.89 -2.96
C CYS A 36 -15.07 -9.29 -3.40
N ALA A 37 -16.17 -9.97 -3.09
CA ALA A 37 -17.51 -9.65 -3.62
C ALA A 37 -17.97 -8.20 -3.35
N GLU A 38 -17.35 -7.50 -2.40
CA GLU A 38 -17.67 -6.13 -2.01
C GLU A 38 -16.85 -5.06 -2.77
N MET A 39 -15.90 -5.45 -3.63
CA MET A 39 -14.98 -4.52 -4.31
C MET A 39 -14.82 -4.85 -5.80
N ASP A 40 -14.90 -3.81 -6.65
CA ASP A 40 -14.32 -3.88 -7.99
C ASP A 40 -12.79 -3.67 -7.94
N LEU A 41 -12.13 -3.79 -9.08
CA LEU A 41 -10.68 -3.61 -9.14
C LEU A 41 -10.25 -2.20 -8.71
N ALA A 42 -11.07 -1.17 -8.96
CA ALA A 42 -10.79 0.19 -8.53
C ALA A 42 -10.75 0.32 -7.00
N ALA A 43 -11.77 -0.19 -6.32
CA ALA A 43 -11.85 -0.20 -4.86
C ALA A 43 -10.69 -1.01 -4.24
N LEU A 44 -10.33 -2.15 -4.84
CA LEU A 44 -9.19 -2.94 -4.38
C LEU A 44 -7.85 -2.18 -4.49
N LEU A 45 -7.60 -1.51 -5.62
CA LEU A 45 -6.39 -0.70 -5.81
C LEU A 45 -6.36 0.49 -4.86
N GLY A 46 -7.50 1.15 -4.65
CA GLY A 46 -7.63 2.25 -3.68
C GLY A 46 -7.32 1.77 -2.26
N HIS A 47 -7.75 0.55 -1.92
CA HIS A 47 -7.48 -0.02 -0.61
C HIS A 47 -5.99 -0.32 -0.41
N VAL A 48 -5.31 -0.88 -1.41
CA VAL A 48 -3.86 -1.10 -1.39
C VAL A 48 -3.10 0.23 -1.25
N ASP A 49 -3.54 1.27 -1.97
CA ASP A 49 -2.95 2.61 -1.87
C ASP A 49 -3.06 3.18 -0.46
N GLY A 50 -4.27 3.17 0.12
CA GLY A 50 -4.52 3.65 1.48
C GLY A 50 -3.72 2.88 2.54
N LEU A 51 -3.64 1.55 2.43
CA LEU A 51 -2.82 0.72 3.31
C LEU A 51 -1.33 1.05 3.20
N SER A 52 -0.84 1.33 1.99
CA SER A 52 0.57 1.69 1.77
C SER A 52 0.92 2.98 2.51
N GLN A 53 0.04 3.98 2.46
CA GLN A 53 0.19 5.23 3.20
C GLN A 53 0.13 5.02 4.72
N ALA A 54 -0.86 4.25 5.21
CA ALA A 54 -1.04 3.99 6.63
C ALA A 54 0.15 3.24 7.25
N PHE A 55 0.67 2.21 6.57
CA PHE A 55 1.82 1.46 7.06
C PHE A 55 3.14 2.22 6.93
N ALA A 56 3.28 3.13 5.96
CA ALA A 56 4.42 4.05 5.91
C ALA A 56 4.39 5.02 7.11
N ALA A 57 3.22 5.56 7.45
CA ALA A 57 3.03 6.39 8.64
C ALA A 57 3.33 5.62 9.93
N ALA A 58 2.89 4.36 10.03
CA ALA A 58 3.19 3.50 11.17
C ALA A 58 4.69 3.24 11.36
N ALA A 59 5.43 2.96 10.27
CA ALA A 59 6.89 2.80 10.32
C ALA A 59 7.60 4.06 10.85
N ARG A 60 7.07 5.24 10.49
CA ARG A 60 7.53 6.55 10.95
C ARG A 60 7.05 6.94 12.35
N LYS A 61 6.15 6.15 12.96
CA LYS A 61 5.47 6.46 14.23
C LYS A 61 4.65 7.76 14.16
N ASP A 62 4.11 8.05 12.99
CA ASP A 62 3.20 9.18 12.78
C ASP A 62 1.76 8.75 13.14
N PHE A 63 1.42 8.93 14.42
CA PHE A 63 0.13 8.55 14.97
C PHE A 63 -0.93 9.63 14.74
N GLY A 64 -1.38 9.74 13.49
CA GLY A 64 -2.39 10.70 13.02
C GLY A 64 -3.64 10.03 12.42
N PRO A 65 -4.43 10.75 11.61
CA PRO A 65 -5.64 10.22 10.98
C PRO A 65 -5.44 8.91 10.20
N LEU A 66 -4.28 8.75 9.56
CA LEU A 66 -3.93 7.54 8.78
C LEU A 66 -3.71 6.28 9.64
N THR A 67 -3.48 6.43 10.94
CA THR A 67 -3.15 5.33 11.85
C THR A 67 -4.12 5.24 13.03
N SER A 68 -4.99 6.24 13.20
CA SER A 68 -5.97 6.32 14.29
C SER A 68 -7.33 5.71 13.95
N THR A 69 -7.53 5.23 12.72
CA THR A 69 -8.79 4.64 12.27
C THR A 69 -8.51 3.37 11.47
N PRO A 70 -9.26 2.28 11.65
CA PRO A 70 -9.11 1.09 10.82
C PRO A 70 -9.33 1.43 9.34
N PRO A 71 -8.51 0.90 8.42
CA PRO A 71 -8.72 1.08 7.00
C PRO A 71 -10.04 0.41 6.58
N ASP A 72 -10.90 1.16 5.89
CA ASP A 72 -12.20 0.68 5.42
C ASP A 72 -12.16 0.51 3.88
N PRO A 73 -12.26 -0.74 3.38
CA PRO A 73 -12.31 -1.00 1.95
C PRO A 73 -13.48 -0.30 1.24
N ALA A 74 -14.61 -0.12 1.93
CA ALA A 74 -15.82 0.49 1.35
C ALA A 74 -15.67 2.00 1.08
N HIS A 75 -14.69 2.65 1.71
CA HIS A 75 -14.38 4.08 1.55
C HIS A 75 -13.06 4.32 0.81
N SER A 76 -12.49 3.28 0.19
CA SER A 76 -11.23 3.38 -0.53
C SER A 76 -11.45 3.94 -1.93
N GLU A 77 -11.18 5.23 -2.12
CA GLU A 77 -11.28 5.90 -3.42
C GLU A 77 -9.97 5.83 -4.20
N LEU A 78 -10.05 5.45 -5.49
CA LEU A 78 -8.90 5.42 -6.38
C LEU A 78 -8.68 6.79 -7.02
N ALA A 79 -7.47 7.35 -6.88
CA ALA A 79 -7.13 8.65 -7.45
C ALA A 79 -7.21 8.66 -9.00
N PRO A 80 -7.46 9.82 -9.65
CA PRO A 80 -7.42 9.91 -11.11
C PRO A 80 -6.04 9.58 -11.71
N ASP A 81 -4.95 9.90 -10.99
CA ASP A 81 -3.56 9.58 -11.36
C ASP A 81 -3.05 8.30 -10.67
N TRP A 82 -3.95 7.35 -10.40
CA TRP A 82 -3.67 6.20 -9.55
C TRP A 82 -2.40 5.39 -9.87
N PRO A 83 -1.97 5.16 -11.13
CA PRO A 83 -0.79 4.34 -11.37
C PRO A 83 0.45 4.98 -10.75
N ASP A 84 0.56 6.31 -10.88
CA ASP A 84 1.69 7.05 -10.32
C ASP A 84 1.54 7.24 -8.80
N ALA A 85 0.31 7.51 -8.31
CA ALA A 85 0.04 7.63 -6.88
C ALA A 85 0.37 6.34 -6.13
N LEU A 86 -0.17 5.21 -6.58
CA LEU A 86 0.08 3.90 -6.01
C LEU A 86 1.56 3.55 -6.02
N ARG A 87 2.25 3.77 -7.16
CA ARG A 87 3.69 3.53 -7.28
C ARG A 87 4.49 4.38 -6.30
N ARG A 88 4.11 5.64 -6.07
CA ARG A 88 4.76 6.52 -5.08
C ARG A 88 4.53 6.00 -3.67
N HIS A 89 3.30 5.71 -3.28
CA HIS A 89 2.97 5.30 -1.91
C HIS A 89 3.52 3.91 -1.55
N VAL A 90 3.50 2.95 -2.49
CA VAL A 90 4.08 1.62 -2.29
C VAL A 90 5.62 1.69 -2.14
N ARG A 91 6.29 2.59 -2.87
CA ARG A 91 7.74 2.85 -2.66
C ARG A 91 8.00 3.53 -1.32
N ASP A 92 7.19 4.51 -0.95
CA ASP A 92 7.29 5.21 0.31
C ASP A 92 7.16 4.26 1.52
N LEU A 93 6.26 3.28 1.41
CA LEU A 93 6.15 2.17 2.35
C LEU A 93 7.47 1.40 2.48
N ALA A 94 8.03 0.94 1.35
CA ALA A 94 9.27 0.17 1.36
C ALA A 94 10.43 0.97 1.97
N ASP A 95 10.55 2.25 1.63
CA ASP A 95 11.59 3.15 2.14
C ASP A 95 11.43 3.39 3.65
N ALA A 96 10.19 3.58 4.12
CA ALA A 96 9.91 3.81 5.54
C ALA A 96 10.32 2.59 6.40
N TRP A 97 10.04 1.37 5.93
CA TRP A 97 10.41 0.14 6.63
C TRP A 97 11.89 -0.25 6.50
N ASN A 98 12.62 0.34 5.56
CA ASN A 98 14.07 0.17 5.44
C ASN A 98 14.86 1.04 6.45
N THR A 99 14.18 1.91 7.20
CA THR A 99 14.80 2.73 8.22
C THR A 99 15.04 1.94 9.52
N PRO A 100 16.25 1.98 10.12
CA PRO A 100 16.52 1.34 11.40
C PRO A 100 15.53 1.79 12.48
N GLY A 101 14.95 0.85 13.20
CA GLY A 101 13.99 1.12 14.27
C GLY A 101 12.54 1.28 13.81
N ALA A 102 12.22 1.12 12.52
CA ALA A 102 10.85 1.21 12.00
C ALA A 102 9.86 0.28 12.74
N GLY A 103 10.25 -0.98 12.98
CA GLY A 103 9.43 -1.99 13.67
C GLY A 103 9.53 -2.02 15.19
N THR A 104 10.28 -1.10 15.81
CA THR A 104 10.43 -1.04 17.27
C THR A 104 9.46 0.01 17.84
N VAL A 105 8.73 -0.38 18.88
CA VAL A 105 7.78 0.45 19.64
C VAL A 105 8.38 0.82 20.99
#